data_AF-A0AB36YBT8-F1
#
_entry.id   AF-A0AB36YBT8-F1
#
_cell.length_a   1.000
_cell.length_b   1.000
_cell.length_c   1.000
_cell.angle_alpha   90.00
_cell.angle_beta   90.00
_cell.angle_gamma   90.00
#
_symmetry.space_group_name_H-M   'P 1'
#
loop_
_entity.id
_entity.type
_entity.pdbx_description
1 polymer ?
#
loop_
_entity_poly.entity_id
_entity_poly.type
_entity_poly.pdbx_seq_one_letter_code
_entity_poly.pdbx_strand_id
1 'polypeptide(L)'
;MALALDVIYKNVKVTGAYVTVAVATLGADKAEMTFSVQTCAQANGDPLTYVYYTTRYDMDGENPFKQAYEYLKTLPEFEGATDC
;
A
#
# COMPACT_ATOMS: atom_id res chain seq x y z
N MET A 1 -1.68 6.41 -7.27
CA MET A 1 -2.57 5.26 -7.07
C MET A 1 -2.79 5.14 -5.59
N ALA A 2 -4.05 5.18 -5.15
CA ALA A 2 -4.41 5.12 -3.75
C ALA A 2 -5.65 4.25 -3.57
N LEU A 3 -5.77 3.67 -2.39
CA LEU A 3 -6.94 2.95 -1.94
C LEU A 3 -7.64 3.74 -0.84
N ALA A 4 -8.96 3.79 -0.88
CA ALA A 4 -9.82 4.21 0.21
C ALA A 4 -10.25 2.98 1.00
N LEU A 5 -9.97 2.96 2.31
CA LEU A 5 -10.34 1.85 3.21
C LEU A 5 -10.78 2.38 4.58
N ASP A 6 -11.85 1.81 5.13
CA ASP A 6 -12.23 2.05 6.51
C ASP A 6 -11.26 1.32 7.46
N VAL A 7 -10.56 2.04 8.32
CA VAL A 7 -9.59 1.46 9.26
C VAL A 7 -9.91 1.85 10.71
N ILE A 8 -9.51 1.01 11.65
CA ILE A 8 -9.55 1.34 13.08
C ILE A 8 -8.12 1.70 13.52
N TYR A 9 -7.92 2.96 13.89
CA TYR A 9 -6.64 3.44 14.42
C TYR A 9 -6.81 3.84 15.88
N LYS A 10 -6.12 3.16 16.80
CA LYS A 10 -6.19 3.43 18.25
C LYS A 10 -7.63 3.50 18.79
N ASN A 11 -8.47 2.53 18.43
CA ASN A 11 -9.90 2.47 18.76
C ASN A 11 -10.78 3.60 18.17
N VAL A 12 -10.23 4.40 17.24
CA VAL A 12 -10.98 5.42 16.49
C VAL A 12 -11.23 4.90 15.08
N LYS A 13 -12.49 4.91 14.64
CA LYS A 13 -12.83 4.58 13.25
C LYS A 13 -12.45 5.75 12.34
N VAL A 14 -11.62 5.48 11.34
CA VAL A 14 -11.27 6.40 10.26
C VAL A 14 -11.96 5.89 9.00
N THR A 15 -13.01 6.58 8.58
CA THR A 15 -13.77 6.24 7.38
C THR A 15 -13.05 6.76 6.14
N GLY A 16 -12.88 5.92 5.12
CA GLY A 16 -12.24 6.30 3.86
C GLY A 16 -10.79 6.75 4.01
N ALA A 17 -10.00 6.07 4.86
CA ALA A 17 -8.59 6.36 5.01
C ALA A 17 -7.85 6.20 3.69
N TYR A 18 -6.90 7.10 3.45
CA TYR A 18 -6.13 7.19 2.23
C TYR A 18 -4.87 6.33 2.32
N VAL A 19 -4.87 5.21 1.64
CA VAL A 19 -3.80 4.21 1.66
C VAL A 19 -2.98 4.34 0.38
N THR A 20 -1.66 4.51 0.50
CA THR A 20 -0.76 4.63 -0.66
C THR A 20 0.52 3.85 -0.49
N VAL A 21 1.06 3.37 -1.62
CA VAL A 21 2.44 2.89 -1.69
C VAL A 21 3.37 4.10 -1.69
N ALA A 22 4.19 4.25 -0.65
CA ALA A 22 5.04 5.43 -0.45
C ALA A 22 6.45 5.23 -1.03
N VAL A 23 7.05 4.06 -0.79
CA VAL A 23 8.39 3.70 -1.25
C VAL A 23 8.36 2.29 -1.80
N ALA A 24 9.09 2.04 -2.88
CA ALA A 24 9.33 0.71 -3.41
C ALA A 24 10.84 0.54 -3.66
N THR A 25 11.42 -0.49 -3.05
CA THR A 25 12.85 -0.81 -3.15
C THR A 25 13.00 -2.23 -3.65
N LEU A 26 13.87 -2.43 -4.63
CA LEU A 26 14.16 -3.75 -5.19
C LEU A 26 15.32 -4.41 -4.43
N GLY A 27 15.23 -5.72 -4.25
CA GLY A 27 16.35 -6.54 -3.79
C GLY A 27 17.54 -6.46 -4.75
N ALA A 28 18.72 -6.86 -4.30
CA ALA A 28 19.95 -6.77 -5.09
C ALA A 28 19.90 -7.62 -6.38
N ASP A 29 19.30 -8.79 -6.29
CA ASP A 29 18.99 -9.70 -7.39
C ASP A 29 17.69 -9.34 -8.12
N LYS A 30 16.96 -8.32 -7.62
CA LYS A 30 15.70 -7.82 -8.15
C LYS A 30 14.64 -8.92 -8.34
N ALA A 31 14.73 -10.02 -7.59
CA ALA A 31 13.69 -11.05 -7.56
C ALA A 31 12.52 -10.61 -6.66
N GLU A 32 12.81 -9.78 -5.66
CA GLU A 32 11.85 -9.30 -4.68
C GLU A 32 11.82 -7.78 -4.64
N MET A 33 10.66 -7.26 -4.27
CA MET A 33 10.42 -5.85 -4.00
C MET A 33 9.86 -5.71 -2.59
N THR A 34 10.50 -4.85 -1.81
CA THR A 34 9.95 -4.40 -0.53
C THR A 34 9.39 -3.00 -0.73
N PHE A 35 8.13 -2.81 -0.36
CA PHE A 35 7.46 -1.54 -0.47
C PHE A 35 6.77 -1.16 0.83
N SER A 36 6.61 0.13 1.05
CA SER A 36 5.90 0.65 2.20
C SER A 36 4.52 1.15 1.81
N VAL A 37 3.58 0.92 2.71
CA VAL A 37 2.20 1.37 2.63
C VAL A 37 1.97 2.32 3.79
N GLN A 38 1.60 3.54 3.45
CA GLN A 38 1.17 4.54 4.41
C GLN A 38 -0.34 4.66 4.39
N THR A 39 -0.95 4.74 5.57
CA THR A 39 -2.37 5.02 5.71
C THR A 39 -2.53 6.39 6.36
N CYS A 40 -3.19 7.31 5.68
CA CYS A 40 -3.45 8.67 6.16
C CYS A 40 -4.95 8.87 6.38
N ALA A 41 -5.33 9.81 7.25
CA ALA A 41 -6.75 10.17 7.43
C ALA A 41 -7.35 10.87 6.19
N GLN A 42 -6.50 11.48 5.36
CA GLN A 42 -6.86 12.19 4.13
C GLN A 42 -5.67 12.21 3.18
N ALA A 43 -5.91 12.54 1.91
CA ALA A 43 -4.84 12.74 0.93
C ALA A 43 -3.87 13.84 1.41
N ASN A 44 -2.56 13.58 1.27
CA ASN A 44 -1.47 14.45 1.75
C ASN A 44 -1.46 14.75 3.26
N GLY A 45 -2.23 14.02 4.07
CA GLY A 45 -2.17 14.11 5.53
C GLY A 45 -1.00 13.33 6.13
N ASP A 46 -0.74 13.56 7.41
CA ASP A 46 0.23 12.77 8.17
C ASP A 46 -0.14 11.27 8.20
N PRO A 47 0.84 10.37 8.05
CA PRO A 47 0.60 8.94 8.11
C PRO A 47 0.19 8.51 9.52
N LEU A 48 -0.98 7.89 9.63
CA LEU A 48 -1.47 7.23 10.85
C LEU A 48 -0.68 5.96 11.11
N THR A 49 -0.46 5.18 10.05
CA THR A 49 0.31 3.93 10.08
C THR A 49 1.24 3.86 8.89
N TYR A 50 2.29 3.07 9.07
CA TYR A 50 3.29 2.81 8.05
C TYR A 50 3.74 1.35 8.17
N VAL A 51 3.49 0.57 7.14
CA VAL A 51 3.71 -0.88 7.13
C VAL A 51 4.54 -1.25 5.90
N TYR A 52 5.45 -2.20 6.05
CA TYR A 52 6.24 -2.74 4.95
C TYR A 52 5.69 -4.10 4.52
N TYR A 53 5.60 -4.30 3.21
CA TYR A 53 5.29 -5.58 2.59
C TYR A 53 6.40 -5.95 1.61
N THR A 54 6.61 -7.24 1.45
CA THR A 54 7.53 -7.78 0.44
C THR A 54 6.75 -8.68 -0.49
N THR A 55 7.00 -8.53 -1.79
CA THR A 55 6.42 -9.36 -2.84
C THR A 55 7.46 -9.66 -3.91
N ARG A 56 7.17 -10.63 -4.77
CA ARG A 56 8.02 -10.94 -5.93
C ARG A 56 7.95 -9.76 -6.91
N TYR A 57 9.11 -9.37 -7.45
CA TYR A 57 9.18 -8.36 -8.50
C TYR A 57 9.26 -9.02 -9.88
N ASP A 58 8.41 -8.55 -10.80
CA ASP A 58 8.50 -8.90 -12.21
C ASP A 58 9.26 -7.80 -12.97
N MET A 59 10.41 -8.14 -13.56
CA MET A 59 11.22 -7.17 -14.32
C MET A 59 10.61 -6.79 -15.67
N ASP A 60 9.89 -7.72 -16.29
CA ASP A 60 9.25 -7.53 -17.59
C ASP A 60 7.83 -6.97 -17.43
N GLY A 61 7.32 -6.97 -16.20
CA GLY A 61 6.03 -6.41 -15.81
C GLY A 61 5.99 -4.88 -15.77
N GLU A 62 4.89 -4.36 -15.23
CA GLU A 62 4.69 -2.91 -15.08
C GLU A 62 5.60 -2.30 -14.01
N ASN A 63 5.50 -0.99 -13.79
CA ASN A 63 6.35 -0.32 -12.81
C ASN A 63 6.21 -0.93 -11.39
N PRO A 64 7.28 -0.86 -10.56
CA PRO A 64 7.29 -1.44 -9.21
C PRO A 64 6.12 -0.96 -8.34
N PHE A 65 5.77 0.33 -8.44
CA PHE A 65 4.67 0.90 -7.65
C PHE A 65 3.30 0.31 -8.01
N LYS A 66 3.07 -0.01 -9.29
CA LYS A 66 1.83 -0.61 -9.78
C LYS A 66 1.77 -2.08 -9.40
N GLN A 67 2.88 -2.81 -9.53
CA GLN A 67 2.94 -4.19 -9.03
C GLN A 67 2.70 -4.26 -7.52
N ALA A 68 3.28 -3.33 -6.75
CA ALA A 68 3.05 -3.22 -5.31
C ALA A 68 1.58 -2.90 -5.00
N TYR A 69 0.98 -1.97 -5.75
CA TYR A 69 -0.41 -1.60 -5.62
C TYR A 69 -1.37 -2.76 -5.93
N GLU A 70 -1.13 -3.50 -7.01
CA GLU A 70 -1.93 -4.68 -7.35
C GLU A 70 -1.78 -5.77 -6.29
N TYR A 71 -0.55 -6.03 -5.81
CA TYR A 71 -0.35 -6.97 -4.70
C TYR A 71 -1.07 -6.51 -3.42
N LEU A 72 -1.04 -5.22 -3.11
CA LEU A 72 -1.75 -4.65 -1.95
C LEU A 72 -3.24 -5.00 -1.98
N LYS A 73 -3.88 -4.93 -3.16
CA LYS A 73 -5.29 -5.29 -3.36
C LYS A 73 -5.59 -6.78 -3.16
N THR A 74 -4.57 -7.64 -3.22
CA THR A 74 -4.73 -9.09 -2.96
C THR A 74 -4.68 -9.44 -1.48
N LEU A 75 -4.22 -8.52 -0.63
CA LEU A 75 -4.09 -8.79 0.79
C LEU A 75 -5.45 -8.69 1.49
N PRO A 76 -5.76 -9.60 2.44
CA PRO A 76 -7.05 -9.62 3.13
C PRO A 76 -7.32 -8.36 3.95
N GLU A 77 -6.26 -7.66 4.38
CA GLU A 77 -6.35 -6.41 5.13
C GLU A 77 -6.95 -5.25 4.31
N PHE A 78 -6.88 -5.35 2.98
CA PHE A 78 -7.41 -4.35 2.04
C PHE A 78 -8.62 -4.87 1.26
N GLU A 79 -9.23 -5.96 1.72
CA GLU A 79 -10.46 -6.47 1.15
C GLU A 79 -11.58 -5.41 1.27
N GLY A 80 -12.25 -5.11 0.15
CA GLY A 80 -13.27 -4.07 0.10
C GLY A 80 -12.73 -2.63 -0.03
N ALA A 81 -11.41 -2.44 -0.14
CA ALA A 81 -10.85 -1.14 -0.48
C ALA A 81 -11.26 -0.71 -1.90
N THR A 82 -11.42 0.60 -2.11
CA THR A 82 -11.82 1.18 -3.42
C THR A 82 -10.72 2.07 -3.97
N ASP A 83 -10.46 2.01 -5.27
CA ASP A 83 -9.49 2.90 -5.93
C ASP A 83 -9.94 4.39 -5.82
N CYS A 84 -9.03 5.29 -5.46
CA CYS A 84 -9.31 6.73 -5.35
C CYS A 84 -8.16 7.65 -5.81
#